data_AF-A0A372QRV4-F1
#
_entry.id   AF-A0A372QRV4-F1
#
_cell.length_a   1.000
_cell.length_b   1.000
_cell.length_c   1.000
_cell.angle_alpha   90.00
_cell.angle_beta   90.00
_cell.angle_gamma   90.00
#
_symmetry.space_group_name_H-M   'P 1'
#
loop_
_entity.id
_entity.type
_entity.pdbx_description
1 polymer ?
#
loop_
_entity_poly.entity_id
_entity_poly.type
_entity_poly.pdbx_seq_one_letter_code
_entity_poly.pdbx_strand_id
1 'polypeptide(L)' 'VIKLVNQHLNRHMLLPKLDGTFISDANEIWKECVSEIIQLCKDNNLLQLWIYFWKEWYSKDRWNLWARHLMKRLVILKQP' A
#
# COMPACT_ATOMS: atom_id res chain seq x y z
N VAL A 1 -4.49 7.78 11.90
CA VAL A 1 -4.80 7.71 10.45
C VAL A 1 -3.65 8.22 9.57
N ILE A 2 -3.33 9.52 9.58
CA ILE A 2 -2.35 10.14 8.64
C ILE A 2 -0.97 9.45 8.69
N LYS A 3 -0.47 9.13 9.89
CA LYS A 3 0.80 8.40 10.05
C LYS A 3 0.82 7.07 9.29
N LEU A 4 -0.26 6.29 9.35
CA LEU A 4 -0.38 5.00 8.68
C LEU A 4 -0.43 5.18 7.15
N VAL A 5 -1.19 6.17 6.68
CA VAL A 5 -1.24 6.51 5.25
C VAL A 5 0.15 6.91 4.73
N ASN A 6 0.91 7.70 5.49
CA ASN A 6 2.29 8.05 5.14
C ASN A 6 3.21 6.83 5.11
N GLN A 7 3.03 5.86 6.01
CA GLN A 7 3.78 4.61 5.96
C GLN A 7 3.44 3.81 4.69
N HIS A 8 2.16 3.71 4.33
CA HIS A 8 1.73 3.04 3.10
C HIS A 8 2.29 3.71 1.84
N LEU A 9 2.41 5.04 1.80
CA LEU A 9 3.03 5.78 0.69
C LEU A 9 4.51 5.44 0.48
N ASN A 10 5.22 5.08 1.56
CA ASN A 10 6.64 4.78 1.52
C ASN A 10 6.92 3.27 1.51
N ARG A 11 5.91 2.41 1.61
CA ARG A 11 6.09 0.96 1.59
C ARG A 11 6.47 0.54 0.17
N HIS A 12 7.61 -0.16 0.04
CA HIS A 12 8.17 -0.54 -1.25
C HIS A 12 8.87 -1.89 -1.18
N MET A 13 8.82 -2.70 -2.24
CA MET A 13 9.47 -4.01 -2.29
C MET A 13 11.01 -3.94 -2.16
N LEU A 14 11.60 -2.79 -2.50
CA LEU A 14 13.04 -2.54 -2.38
C LEU A 14 13.46 -2.04 -1.00
N LEU A 15 12.49 -1.79 -0.10
CA LEU A 15 12.75 -1.31 1.25
C LEU A 15 12.33 -2.38 2.25
N PRO A 16 13.16 -2.67 3.26
CA PRO A 16 12.77 -3.59 4.30
C PRO A 16 11.66 -2.99 5.17
N LYS A 17 10.85 -3.86 5.75
CA LYS A 17 10.00 -3.54 6.90
C LYS A 17 10.86 -3.26 8.13
N LEU A 18 10.21 -2.76 9.18
CA LEU A 18 10.87 -2.49 10.48
C LEU A 18 11.49 -3.74 11.11
N ASP A 19 10.97 -4.92 10.81
CA ASP A 19 11.51 -6.21 11.26
C ASP A 19 12.63 -6.77 10.36
N GLY A 20 13.05 -6.02 9.34
CA GLY A 20 14.07 -6.42 8.38
C GLY A 20 13.58 -7.31 7.23
N THR A 21 12.30 -7.67 7.21
CA THR A 21 11.73 -8.51 6.14
C THR A 21 11.43 -7.69 4.89
N PHE A 22 11.57 -8.29 3.72
CA PHE A 22 11.17 -7.70 2.45
C PHE A 22 9.88 -8.34 1.94
N ILE A 23 9.04 -7.56 1.28
CA ILE A 23 7.92 -8.10 0.50
C ILE A 23 8.31 -8.09 -0.95
N SER A 24 8.24 -9.25 -1.61
CA SER A 24 8.58 -9.41 -3.03
C SER A 24 7.39 -9.27 -3.98
N ASP A 25 6.15 -9.26 -3.45
CA ASP A 25 4.92 -9.11 -4.24
C ASP A 25 4.18 -7.79 -3.89
N ALA A 26 4.00 -6.93 -4.89
CA ALA A 26 3.23 -5.71 -4.76
C ALA A 26 1.76 -5.95 -4.37
N ASN A 27 1.19 -7.11 -4.71
CA ASN A 27 -0.15 -7.48 -4.27
C ASN A 27 -0.21 -7.78 -2.76
N GLU A 28 0.84 -8.37 -2.19
CA GLU A 28 0.92 -8.58 -0.74
C GLU A 28 1.02 -7.25 0.00
N ILE A 29 1.86 -6.32 -0.48
CA ILE A 29 1.92 -4.95 0.05
C ILE A 29 0.54 -4.30 0.08
N TRP A 30 -0.20 -4.40 -1.03
CA TRP A 30 -1.55 -3.85 -1.11
C TRP A 30 -2.51 -4.49 -0.10
N LYS A 31 -2.53 -5.82 -0.01
CA LYS A 31 -3.40 -6.56 0.91
C LYS A 31 -3.12 -6.15 2.37
N GLU A 32 -1.85 -6.05 2.75
CA GLU A 32 -1.45 -5.60 4.09
C GLU A 32 -1.94 -4.17 4.34
N CYS A 33 -1.66 -3.23 3.44
CA CYS A 33 -2.07 -1.84 3.60
C CYS A 33 -3.61 -1.67 3.70
N VAL A 34 -4.36 -2.44 2.92
CA VAL A 34 -5.84 -2.49 3.00
C VAL A 34 -6.29 -3.01 4.35
N SER A 35 -5.70 -4.12 4.82
CA SER A 35 -6.05 -4.74 6.10
C SER A 35 -5.74 -3.80 7.28
N GLU A 36 -4.59 -3.13 7.26
CA GLU A 36 -4.19 -2.18 8.30
C GLU A 36 -5.15 -0.98 8.37
N ILE A 37 -5.49 -0.37 7.22
CA ILE A 37 -6.35 0.83 7.22
C ILE A 37 -7.81 0.50 7.55
N ILE A 38 -8.35 -0.63 7.10
CA ILE A 38 -9.73 -1.03 7.43
C ILE A 38 -9.85 -1.39 8.91
N GLN A 39 -8.86 -2.08 9.48
CA GLN A 39 -8.84 -2.40 10.91
C GLN A 39 -8.79 -1.12 11.74
N LEU A 40 -7.90 -0.20 11.41
CA LEU A 40 -7.82 1.11 12.08
C LEU A 40 -9.15 1.86 12.01
N CYS A 41 -9.83 1.86 10.86
CA CYS A 41 -11.13 2.51 10.74
C CYS A 41 -12.21 1.82 11.58
N LYS A 42 -12.24 0.48 11.61
CA LYS A 42 -13.19 -0.30 12.43
C LYS A 42 -12.99 -0.01 13.92
N ASP A 43 -11.76 -0.08 14.41
CA ASP A 43 -11.42 0.11 15.83
C ASP A 43 -11.78 1.51 16.34
N ASN A 44 -11.88 2.49 15.44
CA ASN A 44 -12.18 3.88 15.77
C ASN A 44 -13.58 4.33 15.31
N ASN A 45 -14.44 3.42 14.86
CA ASN A 45 -15.77 3.74 14.31
C ASN A 45 -15.76 4.73 13.13
N LEU A 46 -14.71 4.73 12.31
CA LEU A 46 -14.50 5.62 11.17
C LEU A 46 -14.96 5.00 9.84
N LEU A 47 -16.14 4.40 9.80
CA LEU A 47 -16.62 3.68 8.61
C LEU A 47 -16.71 4.56 7.36
N GLN A 48 -17.18 5.80 7.50
CA GLN A 48 -17.26 6.75 6.38
C GLN A 48 -15.89 7.08 5.80
N LEU A 49 -14.87 7.17 6.66
CA LEU A 49 -13.50 7.42 6.24
C LEU A 49 -12.93 6.22 5.48
N TRP A 50 -13.24 4.99 5.90
CA TRP A 50 -12.90 3.80 5.14
C TRP A 50 -13.52 3.81 3.74
N ILE A 51 -14.80 4.16 3.62
CA ILE A 51 -15.48 4.26 2.30
C ILE A 51 -14.73 5.25 1.39
N TYR A 52 -14.35 6.41 1.91
CA TYR A 52 -13.54 7.39 1.18
C TYR A 52 -12.18 6.81 0.76
N PHE A 53 -11.43 6.21 1.70
CA PHE A 53 -10.13 5.61 1.41
C PHE A 53 -10.21 4.51 0.35
N TRP A 54 -11.21 3.63 0.42
CA TRP A 54 -11.42 2.61 -0.59
C TRP A 54 -11.67 3.21 -1.97
N LYS A 55 -12.60 4.17 -2.06
CA LYS A 55 -13.00 4.79 -3.33
C LYS A 55 -11.88 5.57 -3.99
N GLU A 56 -11.06 6.26 -3.21
CA GLU A 56 -10.04 7.16 -3.74
C GLU A 56 -8.64 6.54 -3.83
N TRP A 57 -8.24 5.67 -2.89
CA TRP A 57 -6.84 5.24 -2.76
C TRP A 57 -6.64 3.71 -2.77
N TYR A 58 -7.49 2.93 -2.11
CA TYR A 58 -7.20 1.51 -1.81
C TYR A 58 -7.94 0.50 -2.69
N SER A 59 -8.94 0.91 -3.47
CA SER A 59 -9.48 0.05 -4.53
C SER A 59 -8.40 -0.29 -5.55
N LYS A 60 -8.46 -1.48 -6.18
CA LYS A 60 -7.40 -1.95 -7.08
C LYS A 60 -7.06 -0.95 -8.19
N ASP A 61 -8.08 -0.36 -8.82
CA ASP A 61 -7.90 0.60 -9.91
C ASP A 61 -7.20 1.88 -9.44
N ARG A 62 -7.49 2.32 -8.22
CA ARG A 62 -6.88 3.52 -7.63
C ARG A 62 -5.51 3.24 -7.03
N TRP A 63 -5.32 2.08 -6.43
CA TRP A 63 -4.06 1.69 -5.82
C TRP A 63 -2.93 1.74 -6.83
N ASN A 64 -3.15 1.28 -8.06
CA ASN A 64 -2.13 1.35 -9.11
C ASN A 64 -1.74 2.80 -9.46
N LEU A 65 -2.69 3.75 -9.36
CA LEU A 65 -2.45 5.18 -9.58
C LEU A 65 -1.81 5.86 -8.37
N TRP A 66 -2.06 5.36 -7.17
CA TRP A 66 -1.55 5.91 -5.92
C TRP A 66 -0.14 5.39 -5.61
N ALA A 67 0.06 4.08 -5.78
CA ALA A 67 1.29 3.36 -5.51
C ALA A 67 2.21 3.23 -6.74
N ARG A 68 2.34 4.32 -7.51
CA ARG A 68 3.07 4.36 -8.80
C ARG A 68 4.50 3.83 -8.74
N HIS A 69 5.11 3.85 -7.55
CA HIS A 69 6.47 3.35 -7.36
C HIS A 69 6.55 1.82 -7.23
N LEU A 70 5.52 1.18 -6.66
CA LEU A 70 5.48 -0.28 -6.43
C LEU A 70 5.49 -1.11 -7.72
N MET A 71 4.98 -0.54 -8.82
CA MET A 71 4.73 -1.28 -10.05
C MET A 71 5.83 -1.12 -11.10
N LYS A 72 6.80 -0.21 -10.88
CA LYS A 72 7.98 -0.12 -11.75
C LYS A 72 9.00 -1.18 -11.32
N ARG A 73 8.68 -2.43 -11.63
CA ARG A 73 9.72 -3.34 -12.12
C ARG A 73 10.27 -2.66 -13.37
N LEU A 74 11.38 -1.96 -13.21
CA LEU A 74 12.24 -1.59 -14.32
C LEU A 74 12.61 -2.91 -15.02
N VAL A 75 11.86 -3.25 -16.06
CA VAL A 75 12.24 -4.21 -17.11
C VAL A 75 13.40 -3.59 -17.94
N ILE A 76 14.29 -2.82 -17.30
CA ILE A 76 15.40 -2.11 -17.94
C ILE A 76 16.75 -2.75 -17.58
N LEU A 77 16.80 -3.73 -16.67
CA LEU A 77 18.02 -4.53 -16.41
C LEU A 77 17.98 -5.93 -17.04
N LYS A 78 17.39 -6.06 -18.23
CA LYS A 78 17.74 -7.15 -19.16
C LYS A 78 17.97 -6.57 -20.55
N GLN A 79 19.19 -6.10 -20.78
CA GLN A 79 19.80 -6.07 -22.10
C GLN A 79 21.19 -6.74 -21.98
N PRO A 80 21.62 -7.45 -23.04
CA PRO A 80 22.60 -8.53 -23.00
C PRO A 80 24.02 -8.12 -22.56
#